data_AF-A0A3N2KBY5-F1
#
_entry.id   AF-A0A3N2KBY5-F1
#
_cell.length_a   1.000
_cell.length_b   1.000
_cell.length_c   1.000
_cell.angle_alpha   90.00
_cell.angle_beta   90.00
_cell.angle_gamma   90.00
#
_symmetry.space_group_name_H-M   'P 1'
#
loop_
_entity.id
_entity.type
_entity.pdbx_description
1 polymer ?
#
loop_
_entity_poly.entity_id
_entity_poly.type
_entity_poly.pdbx_seq_one_letter_code
_entity_poly.pdbx_strand_id
1 'polypeptide(L)'
;MTTQYPFAPSAEIFRTLISQGVSGISKNNAARTVIEGGKILSVPLEGGSACLKHRNPDLYKIRISDHGRWRQEHLGTINAIYGKSPYFAYIYPEIEKIYLERSHGTIGEFNESLFSFVKNFLDLDGVCVSARQMETSNPGRLAELKNEFATKVNLNNSILEALFRLGKNAAFLFI
;
A
#
# COMPACT_ATOMS: atom_id res chain seq x y z
N MET A 1 6.84 6.26 20.34
CA MET A 1 6.22 6.97 19.21
C MET A 1 5.43 5.94 18.44
N THR A 2 4.12 6.12 18.28
CA THR A 2 3.29 5.17 17.53
C THR A 2 3.63 5.30 16.05
N THR A 3 4.09 4.22 15.42
CA THR A 3 4.43 4.19 14.00
C THR A 3 3.16 4.42 13.18
N GLN A 4 3.15 5.40 12.27
CA GLN A 4 1.97 5.75 11.48
C GLN A 4 2.14 5.41 10.01
N TYR A 5 1.31 4.52 9.50
CA TYR A 5 1.38 4.10 8.10
C TYR A 5 0.45 4.93 7.21
N PRO A 6 0.83 5.22 5.95
CA PRO A 6 -0.06 5.84 4.97
C PRO A 6 -1.09 4.82 4.45
N PHE A 7 -2.18 5.34 3.87
CA PHE A 7 -3.20 4.52 3.24
C PHE A 7 -2.70 4.00 1.91
N ALA A 8 -2.43 2.68 1.83
CA ALA A 8 -2.03 1.96 0.60
C ALA A 8 -1.10 2.80 -0.31
N PRO A 9 0.08 3.22 0.20
CA PRO A 9 0.92 4.25 -0.42
C PRO A 9 1.38 3.87 -1.83
N SER A 10 1.99 4.82 -2.55
CA SER A 10 2.68 4.47 -3.79
C SER A 10 3.82 3.48 -3.55
N ALA A 11 4.20 2.73 -4.58
CA ALA A 11 5.35 1.82 -4.48
C ALA A 11 6.65 2.57 -4.07
N GLU A 12 6.87 3.79 -4.56
CA GLU A 12 8.01 4.63 -4.14
C GLU A 12 7.97 5.02 -2.65
N ILE A 13 6.80 5.42 -2.15
CA ILE A 13 6.64 5.73 -0.73
C ILE A 13 6.85 4.47 0.10
N PHE A 14 6.29 3.34 -0.33
CA PHE A 14 6.47 2.06 0.35
C PHE A 14 7.95 1.66 0.42
N ARG A 15 8.70 1.81 -0.68
CA ARG A 15 10.16 1.59 -0.72
C ARG A 15 10.89 2.44 0.31
N THR A 16 10.55 3.72 0.39
CA THR A 16 11.14 4.65 1.37
C THR A 16 10.84 4.21 2.81
N LEU A 17 9.60 3.78 3.09
CA LEU A 17 9.19 3.37 4.44
C LEU A 17 9.94 2.14 4.94
N ILE A 18 10.18 1.16 4.07
CA ILE A 18 10.88 -0.06 4.47
C ILE A 18 12.39 0.15 4.61
N SER A 19 12.97 1.14 3.91
CA SER A 19 14.42 1.38 3.91
C SER A 19 14.86 2.39 4.98
N GLN A 20 14.09 3.46 5.17
CA GLN A 20 14.43 4.58 6.05
C GLN A 20 13.55 4.64 7.31
N GLY A 21 12.55 3.76 7.42
CA GLY A 21 11.55 3.79 8.48
C GLY A 21 10.49 4.86 8.25
N VAL A 22 9.57 4.96 9.21
CA VAL A 22 8.40 5.83 9.14
C VAL A 22 8.77 7.24 9.58
N SER A 23 9.26 8.07 8.64
CA SER A 23 9.47 9.51 8.88
C SER A 23 9.07 10.34 7.66
N GLY A 24 8.53 11.54 7.89
CA GLY A 24 8.26 12.50 6.81
C GLY A 24 7.09 12.18 5.87
N ILE A 25 6.17 11.28 6.24
CA ILE A 25 5.00 10.98 5.41
C ILE A 25 4.11 12.23 5.31
N SER A 26 3.80 12.65 4.09
CA SER A 26 2.80 13.69 3.85
C SER A 26 1.46 13.28 4.47
N LYS A 27 0.90 14.15 5.30
CA LYS A 27 -0.44 14.02 5.89
C LYS A 27 -1.54 13.73 4.86
N ASN A 28 -1.36 14.12 3.60
CA ASN A 28 -2.31 13.79 2.53
C ASN A 28 -2.32 12.30 2.18
N ASN A 29 -1.21 11.59 2.37
CA ASN A 29 -1.07 10.16 2.09
C ASN A 29 -1.66 9.29 3.21
N ALA A 30 -2.04 9.89 4.35
CA ALA A 30 -2.67 9.17 5.44
C ALA A 30 -4.06 8.63 5.06
N ALA A 31 -4.80 9.36 4.23
CA ALA A 31 -6.18 9.02 3.88
C ALA A 31 -6.43 8.95 2.37
N ARG A 32 -5.40 9.13 1.54
CA ARG A 32 -5.54 9.13 0.08
C ARG A 32 -4.47 8.29 -0.58
N THR A 33 -4.87 7.59 -1.63
CA THR A 33 -3.94 6.91 -2.54
C THR A 33 -4.38 7.10 -3.98
N VAL A 34 -3.41 7.06 -4.90
CA VAL A 34 -3.62 7.14 -6.34
C VAL A 34 -3.55 5.73 -6.91
N ILE A 35 -4.50 5.35 -7.75
CA ILE A 35 -4.50 4.08 -8.48
C ILE A 35 -4.43 4.37 -9.99
N GLU A 36 -4.33 3.30 -10.78
CA GLU A 36 -4.23 3.40 -12.24
C GLU A 36 -5.29 4.31 -12.87
N GLY A 37 -4.86 5.08 -13.87
CA GLY A 37 -5.67 6.11 -14.52
C GLY A 37 -5.82 7.40 -13.70
N GLY A 38 -4.99 7.61 -12.68
CA GLY A 38 -4.99 8.84 -11.88
C GLY A 38 -6.19 8.97 -10.94
N LYS A 39 -6.94 7.89 -10.72
CA LYS A 39 -8.07 7.88 -9.79
C LYS A 39 -7.57 7.93 -8.36
N ILE A 40 -8.29 8.67 -7.51
CA ILE A 40 -7.94 8.84 -6.11
C ILE A 40 -8.96 8.10 -5.25
N LEU A 41 -8.48 7.20 -4.41
CA LEU A 41 -9.26 6.59 -3.34
C LEU A 41 -9.04 7.43 -2.07
N SER A 42 -10.13 7.89 -1.44
CA SER A 42 -10.09 8.74 -0.25
C SER A 42 -10.90 8.13 0.89
N VAL A 43 -10.23 7.83 2.01
CA VAL A 43 -10.87 7.36 3.23
C VAL A 43 -11.52 8.56 3.95
N PRO A 44 -12.85 8.58 4.15
CA PRO A 44 -13.50 9.68 4.84
C PRO A 44 -13.23 9.59 6.34
N LEU A 45 -13.05 10.75 6.98
CA LEU A 45 -12.70 10.87 8.40
C LEU A 45 -13.81 11.60 9.15
N GLU A 46 -14.05 11.21 10.41
CA GLU A 46 -14.89 12.01 11.31
C GLU A 46 -14.26 13.41 11.49
N GLY A 47 -15.03 14.48 11.30
CA GLY A 47 -14.50 15.85 11.28
C GLY A 47 -13.75 16.25 9.99
N GLY A 48 -13.69 15.36 9.01
CA GLY A 48 -13.10 15.61 7.70
C GLY A 48 -11.57 15.73 7.70
N SER A 49 -11.01 16.24 6.59
CA SER A 49 -9.55 16.35 6.42
C SER A 49 -8.89 17.38 7.36
N ALA A 50 -9.68 18.18 8.09
CA ALA A 50 -9.17 19.13 9.07
C ALA A 50 -8.39 18.44 10.20
N CYS A 51 -8.80 17.24 10.60
CA CYS A 51 -8.13 16.44 11.63
C CYS A 51 -6.68 16.06 11.25
N LEU A 52 -6.33 16.07 9.96
CA LEU A 52 -4.98 15.80 9.46
C LEU A 52 -4.11 17.07 9.36
N LYS A 53 -4.67 18.27 9.56
CA LYS A 53 -3.92 19.53 9.36
C LYS A 53 -2.89 19.80 10.45
N HIS A 54 -3.04 19.20 11.64
CA HIS A 54 -2.09 19.31 12.74
C HIS A 54 -0.66 18.92 12.30
N ARG A 55 0.36 19.43 13.02
CA ARG A 55 1.77 19.21 12.69
C ARG A 55 2.18 17.73 12.79
N ASN A 56 1.51 16.98 13.68
CA ASN A 56 1.71 15.55 13.87
C ASN A 56 0.39 14.91 14.35
N PRO A 57 -0.58 14.66 13.46
CA PRO A 57 -1.85 14.06 13.85
C PRO A 57 -1.61 12.64 14.37
N ASP A 58 -2.31 12.23 15.42
CA ASP A 58 -2.28 10.85 15.91
C ASP A 58 -3.33 10.01 15.16
N LEU A 59 -2.90 9.27 14.13
CA LEU A 59 -3.81 8.51 13.27
C LEU A 59 -4.64 7.46 14.02
N TYR A 60 -4.14 6.96 15.16
CA TYR A 60 -4.85 6.00 16.02
C TYR A 60 -5.94 6.65 16.88
N LYS A 61 -6.09 7.98 16.82
CA LYS A 61 -7.18 8.72 17.47
C LYS A 61 -8.19 9.29 16.49
N ILE A 62 -7.90 9.21 15.18
CA ILE A 62 -8.75 9.74 14.13
C ILE A 62 -9.64 8.60 13.61
N ARG A 63 -10.94 8.72 13.87
CA ARG A 63 -11.94 7.73 13.43
C ARG A 63 -12.26 7.90 11.95
N ILE A 64 -12.48 6.77 11.30
CA ILE A 64 -13.01 6.73 9.93
C ILE A 64 -14.50 7.03 10.00
N SER A 65 -14.98 7.86 9.07
CA SER A 65 -16.40 8.17 8.97
C SER A 65 -17.17 7.01 8.36
N ASP A 66 -18.29 6.65 8.97
CA ASP A 66 -19.24 5.67 8.43
C ASP A 66 -20.23 6.26 7.44
N HIS A 67 -20.13 7.54 7.10
CA HIS A 67 -20.99 8.16 6.10
C HIS A 67 -20.63 7.73 4.67
N GLY A 68 -21.66 7.57 3.84
CA GLY A 68 -21.53 7.24 2.43
C GLY A 68 -21.27 5.76 2.16
N ARG A 69 -20.96 5.45 0.89
CA ARG A 69 -20.71 4.08 0.41
C ARG A 69 -19.26 3.89 -0.02
N TRP A 70 -18.34 4.67 0.54
CA TRP A 70 -16.93 4.74 0.11
C TRP A 70 -16.22 3.38 0.10
N ARG A 71 -16.56 2.45 1.01
CA ARG A 71 -16.03 1.08 1.03
C ARG A 71 -16.41 0.33 -0.24
N GLN A 72 -17.69 0.35 -0.59
CA GLN A 72 -18.22 -0.28 -1.80
C GLN A 72 -17.67 0.40 -3.06
N GLU A 73 -17.56 1.74 -3.05
CA GLU A 73 -16.99 2.51 -4.16
C GLU A 73 -15.50 2.20 -4.37
N HIS A 74 -14.70 2.13 -3.29
CA HIS A 74 -13.30 1.71 -3.33
C HIS A 74 -13.17 0.30 -3.88
N LEU A 75 -13.88 -0.67 -3.28
CA LEU A 75 -13.81 -2.08 -3.67
C LEU A 75 -14.28 -2.30 -5.11
N GLY A 76 -15.33 -1.60 -5.54
CA GLY A 76 -15.83 -1.61 -6.91
C GLY A 76 -14.83 -1.00 -7.89
N THR A 77 -14.17 0.11 -7.51
CA THR A 77 -13.13 0.74 -8.33
C THR A 77 -11.90 -0.15 -8.46
N ILE A 78 -11.45 -0.76 -7.36
CA ILE A 78 -10.34 -1.73 -7.34
C ILE A 78 -10.65 -2.90 -8.26
N ASN A 79 -11.87 -3.46 -8.17
CA ASN A 79 -12.30 -4.55 -9.05
C ASN A 79 -12.39 -4.12 -10.52
N ALA A 80 -12.92 -2.93 -10.81
CA ALA A 80 -13.07 -2.44 -12.18
C ALA A 80 -11.71 -2.24 -12.89
N ILE A 81 -10.68 -1.84 -12.14
CA ILE A 81 -9.34 -1.57 -12.69
C ILE A 81 -8.50 -2.86 -12.71
N TYR A 82 -8.43 -3.57 -11.59
CA TYR A 82 -7.49 -4.67 -11.40
C TYR A 82 -8.14 -6.05 -11.50
N GLY A 83 -9.45 -6.16 -11.73
CA GLY A 83 -10.17 -7.45 -11.75
C GLY A 83 -9.65 -8.46 -12.78
N LYS A 84 -8.93 -7.98 -13.80
CA LYS A 84 -8.26 -8.81 -14.82
C LYS A 84 -6.77 -9.03 -14.57
N SER A 85 -6.21 -8.45 -13.51
CA SER A 85 -4.80 -8.59 -13.19
C SER A 85 -4.49 -10.01 -12.68
N PRO A 86 -3.30 -10.57 -12.99
CA PRO A 86 -3.01 -11.99 -12.76
C PRO A 86 -3.18 -12.46 -11.31
N TYR A 87 -2.89 -11.60 -10.33
CA TYR A 87 -2.94 -11.95 -8.91
C TYR A 87 -4.18 -11.44 -8.19
N PHE A 88 -5.14 -10.84 -8.90
CA PHE A 88 -6.33 -10.24 -8.30
C PHE A 88 -7.12 -11.23 -7.45
N ALA A 89 -7.47 -12.40 -8.00
CA ALA A 89 -8.28 -13.40 -7.32
C ALA A 89 -7.66 -13.92 -6.02
N TYR A 90 -6.33 -13.85 -5.87
CA TYR A 90 -5.63 -14.31 -4.68
C TYR A 90 -5.48 -13.23 -3.61
N ILE A 91 -5.41 -11.96 -4.01
CA ILE A 91 -5.10 -10.83 -3.12
C ILE A 91 -6.36 -10.07 -2.72
N TYR A 92 -7.31 -9.92 -3.65
CA TYR A 92 -8.53 -9.14 -3.43
C TYR A 92 -9.36 -9.61 -2.23
N PRO A 93 -9.56 -10.92 -1.97
CA PRO A 93 -10.33 -11.36 -0.80
C PRO A 93 -9.76 -10.86 0.53
N GLU A 94 -8.44 -10.79 0.67
CA GLU A 94 -7.79 -10.27 1.88
C GLU A 94 -7.93 -8.74 1.98
N ILE A 95 -7.84 -8.02 0.86
CA ILE A 95 -8.10 -6.58 0.83
C ILE A 95 -9.56 -6.30 1.22
N GLU A 96 -10.52 -7.01 0.63
CA GLU A 96 -11.94 -6.89 0.96
C GLU A 96 -12.20 -7.15 2.44
N LYS A 97 -11.62 -8.22 2.99
CA LYS A 97 -11.72 -8.54 4.42
C LYS A 97 -11.20 -7.40 5.30
N ILE A 98 -10.03 -6.82 5.00
CA ILE A 98 -9.49 -5.66 5.75
C ILE A 98 -10.44 -4.47 5.65
N TYR A 99 -11.00 -4.20 4.48
CA TYR A 99 -12.01 -3.15 4.30
C TYR A 99 -13.26 -3.38 5.15
N LEU A 100 -13.74 -4.61 5.29
CA LEU A 100 -14.94 -4.90 6.08
C LEU A 100 -14.67 -4.92 7.59
N GLU A 101 -13.53 -5.44 8.02
CA GLU A 101 -13.25 -5.67 9.45
C GLU A 101 -12.55 -4.49 10.13
N ARG A 102 -11.67 -3.76 9.42
CA ARG A 102 -10.74 -2.81 10.04
C ARG A 102 -11.08 -1.35 9.80
N SER A 103 -11.99 -1.06 8.88
CA SER A 103 -12.32 0.31 8.53
C SER A 103 -13.39 0.96 9.43
N HIS A 104 -13.92 0.25 10.43
CA HIS A 104 -14.87 0.79 11.42
C HIS A 104 -14.18 1.44 12.64
N GLY A 105 -12.85 1.29 12.73
CA GLY A 105 -12.02 1.85 13.80
C GLY A 105 -11.37 3.17 13.41
N THR A 106 -10.09 3.28 13.75
CA THR A 106 -9.28 4.45 13.42
C THR A 106 -8.55 4.27 12.10
N ILE A 107 -8.17 5.38 11.46
CA ILE A 107 -7.39 5.31 10.22
C ILE A 107 -5.99 4.73 10.45
N GLY A 108 -5.42 4.90 11.65
CA GLY A 108 -4.17 4.25 12.05
C GLY A 108 -4.25 2.73 11.97
N GLU A 109 -5.24 2.13 12.63
CA GLU A 109 -5.45 0.67 12.64
C GLU A 109 -5.73 0.12 11.24
N PHE A 110 -6.54 0.85 10.45
CA PHE A 110 -6.85 0.46 9.08
C PHE A 110 -5.61 0.46 8.18
N ASN A 111 -4.81 1.53 8.22
CA ASN A 111 -3.58 1.64 7.43
C ASN A 111 -2.52 0.63 7.87
N GLU A 112 -2.38 0.40 9.17
CA GLU A 112 -1.48 -0.62 9.72
C GLU A 112 -1.87 -2.03 9.28
N SER A 113 -3.17 -2.33 9.23
CA SER A 113 -3.66 -3.62 8.75
C SER A 113 -3.30 -3.85 7.28
N LEU A 114 -3.50 -2.84 6.43
CA LEU A 114 -3.09 -2.89 5.02
C LEU A 114 -1.57 -3.02 4.86
N PHE A 115 -0.81 -2.22 5.59
CA PHE A 115 0.66 -2.26 5.53
C PHE A 115 1.20 -3.62 5.98
N SER A 116 0.67 -4.16 7.08
CA SER A 116 1.06 -5.47 7.61
C SER A 116 0.74 -6.60 6.63
N PHE A 117 -0.43 -6.55 6.00
CA PHE A 117 -0.79 -7.50 4.94
C PHE A 117 0.23 -7.45 3.78
N VAL A 118 0.52 -6.26 3.25
CA VAL A 118 1.49 -6.10 2.14
C VAL A 118 2.86 -6.64 2.55
N LYS A 119 3.36 -6.26 3.74
CA LYS A 119 4.66 -6.71 4.25
C LYS A 119 4.73 -8.24 4.34
N ASN A 120 3.70 -8.87 4.92
CA ASN A 120 3.64 -10.31 5.12
C ASN A 120 3.49 -11.05 3.79
N PHE A 121 2.65 -10.55 2.88
CA PHE A 121 2.42 -11.17 1.58
C PHE A 121 3.69 -11.22 0.72
N LEU A 122 4.47 -10.14 0.76
CA LEU A 122 5.73 -10.03 0.01
C LEU A 122 6.90 -10.76 0.66
N ASP A 123 6.77 -11.21 1.92
CA ASP A 123 7.84 -11.83 2.69
C ASP A 123 9.14 -11.00 2.59
N LEU A 124 9.03 -9.68 2.83
CA LEU A 124 10.14 -8.74 2.58
C LEU A 124 11.42 -9.13 3.32
N ASP A 125 11.29 -9.68 4.52
CA ASP A 125 12.41 -10.13 5.34
C ASP A 125 13.14 -11.31 4.64
N GLY A 126 12.41 -12.31 4.14
CA GLY A 126 12.98 -13.44 3.39
C GLY A 126 13.54 -13.05 2.01
N VAL A 127 12.86 -12.15 1.30
CA VAL A 127 13.30 -11.67 -0.01
C VAL A 127 14.59 -10.84 0.09
N CYS A 128 14.74 -10.02 1.14
CA CYS A 128 15.97 -9.25 1.35
C CYS A 128 17.21 -10.14 1.52
N VAL A 129 17.08 -11.28 2.21
CA VAL A 129 18.19 -12.24 2.37
C VAL A 129 18.57 -12.85 1.01
N SER A 130 17.58 -13.30 0.26
CA SER A 130 17.77 -13.91 -1.07
C SER A 130 18.36 -12.91 -2.08
N ALA A 131 17.89 -11.66 -2.03
CA ALA A 131 18.38 -10.56 -2.86
C ALA A 131 19.86 -10.28 -2.63
N ARG A 132 20.32 -10.22 -1.36
CA ARG A 132 21.73 -9.99 -1.02
C ARG A 132 22.64 -11.11 -1.53
N GLN A 133 22.17 -12.35 -1.46
CA GLN A 133 22.90 -13.50 -2.00
C GLN A 133 23.01 -13.41 -3.54
N MET A 134 21.92 -13.02 -4.20
CA MET A 134 21.90 -12.82 -5.65
C MET A 134 22.76 -11.63 -6.10
N GLU A 135 22.78 -10.52 -5.34
CA GLU A 135 23.64 -9.36 -5.59
C GLU A 135 25.13 -9.75 -5.60
N THR A 136 25.51 -10.67 -4.71
CA THR A 136 26.90 -11.16 -4.63
C THR A 136 27.22 -12.16 -5.74
N SER A 137 26.26 -13.01 -6.10
CA SER A 137 26.50 -14.15 -7.00
C SER A 137 26.26 -13.81 -8.48
N ASN A 138 25.28 -12.96 -8.78
CA ASN A 138 24.90 -12.54 -10.13
C ASN A 138 24.15 -11.18 -10.11
N PRO A 139 24.87 -10.05 -9.90
CA PRO A 139 24.25 -8.72 -9.81
C PRO A 139 23.58 -8.29 -11.11
N GLY A 140 24.10 -8.71 -12.27
CA GLY A 140 23.50 -8.41 -13.58
C GLY A 140 22.09 -8.98 -13.71
N ARG A 141 21.88 -10.23 -13.30
CA ARG A 141 20.56 -10.86 -13.34
C ARG A 141 19.57 -10.18 -12.39
N LEU A 142 20.02 -9.75 -11.21
CA LEU A 142 19.15 -9.04 -10.27
C LEU A 142 18.71 -7.69 -10.86
N ALA A 143 19.63 -6.93 -11.45
CA ALA A 143 19.32 -5.66 -12.10
C ALA A 143 18.32 -5.82 -13.26
N GLU A 144 18.48 -6.86 -14.09
CA GLU A 144 17.52 -7.21 -15.15
C GLU A 144 16.12 -7.45 -14.61
N LEU A 145 15.99 -8.27 -13.56
CA LEU A 145 14.69 -8.58 -12.95
C LEU A 145 14.03 -7.33 -12.37
N LYS A 146 14.80 -6.48 -11.66
CA LYS A 146 14.31 -5.21 -11.13
C LYS A 146 13.76 -4.32 -12.24
N ASN A 147 14.52 -4.17 -13.33
CA ASN A 147 14.11 -3.37 -14.48
C ASN A 147 12.87 -3.97 -15.15
N GLU A 148 12.84 -5.28 -15.41
CA GLU A 148 11.72 -5.97 -16.03
C GLU A 148 10.42 -5.72 -15.25
N PHE A 149 10.43 -5.90 -13.93
CA PHE A 149 9.24 -5.71 -13.11
C PHE A 149 8.84 -4.24 -12.98
N ALA A 150 9.80 -3.32 -12.91
CA ALA A 150 9.52 -1.89 -12.87
C ALA A 150 8.79 -1.40 -14.14
N THR A 151 9.00 -2.02 -15.31
CA THR A 151 8.26 -1.66 -16.53
C THR A 151 6.79 -2.08 -16.52
N LYS A 152 6.38 -3.00 -15.65
CA LYS A 152 5.03 -3.59 -15.63
C LYS A 152 4.04 -2.82 -14.75
N VAL A 153 4.51 -1.82 -14.00
CA VAL A 153 3.72 -1.08 -13.01
C VAL A 153 4.14 0.40 -13.01
N ASN A 154 3.24 1.28 -12.57
CA ASN A 154 3.61 2.66 -12.29
C ASN A 154 3.96 2.82 -10.80
N LEU A 155 5.22 3.15 -10.49
CA LEU A 155 5.69 3.24 -9.11
C LEU A 155 5.08 4.41 -8.30
N ASN A 156 4.42 5.36 -8.98
CA ASN A 156 3.66 6.43 -8.35
C ASN A 156 2.24 6.01 -7.98
N ASN A 157 1.75 4.89 -8.52
CA ASN A 157 0.46 4.33 -8.13
C ASN A 157 0.60 3.49 -6.87
N SER A 158 -0.54 3.25 -6.24
CA SER A 158 -0.70 2.47 -5.02
C SER A 158 0.02 1.13 -5.12
N ILE A 159 0.61 0.72 -4.01
CA ILE A 159 1.21 -0.60 -3.79
C ILE A 159 0.29 -1.75 -4.18
N LEU A 160 -1.04 -1.54 -4.11
CA LEU A 160 -2.03 -2.51 -4.56
C LEU A 160 -1.88 -2.85 -6.05
N GLU A 161 -1.50 -1.89 -6.91
CA GLU A 161 -1.22 -2.16 -8.32
C GLU A 161 -0.08 -3.16 -8.47
N ALA A 162 1.02 -2.94 -7.76
CA ALA A 162 2.17 -3.84 -7.79
C ALA A 162 1.79 -5.24 -7.30
N LEU A 163 0.99 -5.32 -6.22
CA LEU A 163 0.47 -6.58 -5.72
C LEU A 163 -0.39 -7.31 -6.77
N PHE A 164 -1.40 -6.66 -7.33
CA PHE A 164 -2.30 -7.31 -8.28
C PHE A 164 -1.64 -7.70 -9.60
N ARG A 165 -0.63 -6.95 -10.06
CA ARG A 165 0.07 -7.21 -11.32
C ARG A 165 1.22 -8.19 -11.19
N LEU A 166 1.94 -8.18 -10.06
CA LEU A 166 3.20 -8.92 -9.90
C LEU A 166 3.17 -9.97 -8.79
N GLY A 167 2.20 -9.92 -7.88
CA GLY A 167 2.14 -10.83 -6.74
C GLY A 167 3.41 -10.74 -5.90
N LYS A 168 4.00 -11.87 -5.54
CA LYS A 168 5.26 -11.92 -4.76
C LYS A 168 6.44 -11.28 -5.49
N ASN A 169 6.44 -11.24 -6.82
CA ASN A 169 7.50 -10.60 -7.59
C ASN A 169 7.54 -9.08 -7.39
N ALA A 170 6.48 -8.46 -6.85
CA ALA A 170 6.53 -7.05 -6.47
C ALA A 170 7.64 -6.76 -5.44
N ALA A 171 8.10 -7.76 -4.68
CA ALA A 171 9.21 -7.60 -3.74
C ALA A 171 10.49 -7.11 -4.43
N PHE A 172 10.73 -7.47 -5.69
CA PHE A 172 11.87 -6.97 -6.49
C PHE A 172 11.85 -5.45 -6.69
N LEU A 173 10.71 -4.80 -6.54
CA LEU A 173 10.62 -3.34 -6.63
C LEU A 173 11.18 -2.65 -5.37
N PHE A 174 11.42 -3.37 -4.28
CA PHE A 174 11.73 -2.77 -2.98
C PHE A 174 13.09 -3.17 -2.39
N ILE A 175 13.78 -4.09 -3.05
CA ILE A 175 15.14 -4.56 -2.71
C ILE A 175 16.20 -3.94 -3.60
#